data_AF-A0A927KH74-F1
#
_entry.id   AF-A0A927KH74-F1
#
_cell.length_a   1.000
_cell.length_b   1.000
_cell.length_c   1.000
_cell.angle_alpha   90.00
_cell.angle_beta   90.00
_cell.angle_gamma   90.00
#
_symmetry.space_group_name_H-M   'P 1'
#
loop_
_entity.id
_entity.type
_entity.pdbx_description
1 polymer ?
#
loop_
_entity_poly.entity_id
_entity_poly.type
_entity_poly.pdbx_seq_one_letter_code
_entity_poly.pdbx_strand_id
1 'polypeptide(L)'
;MSRLINIPTGIRGQVLCLQLLGAHVWAGLYASPYTQSPLELSVAPRRAPARRRGRQLVIGGQAYPMHSTQLRRAVVWLDHHGVRTTEDATHA
;
A
#
# COMPACT_ATOMS: atom_id res chain seq x y z
N MET A 1 -13.93 -8.07 -11.21
CA MET A 1 -13.52 -6.69 -11.56
C MET A 1 -12.26 -6.34 -10.77
N SER A 2 -11.23 -5.84 -11.44
CA SER A 2 -10.04 -5.29 -10.78
C SER A 2 -10.33 -3.89 -10.24
N ARG A 3 -9.69 -3.51 -9.13
CA ARG A 3 -9.74 -2.14 -8.57
C ARG A 3 -8.31 -1.63 -8.44
N LEU A 4 -8.08 -0.37 -8.77
CA LEU A 4 -6.74 0.22 -8.73
C LEU A 4 -6.83 1.65 -8.19
N ILE A 5 -5.83 2.05 -7.40
CA ILE A 5 -5.62 3.43 -6.98
C ILE A 5 -4.13 3.78 -7.00
N ASN A 6 -3.83 4.99 -7.45
CA ASN A 6 -2.50 5.60 -7.33
C ASN A 6 -2.53 6.62 -6.20
N ILE A 7 -1.66 6.45 -5.21
CA ILE A 7 -1.58 7.30 -4.02
C ILE A 7 -0.18 7.91 -3.96
N PRO A 8 -0.04 9.24 -4.04
CA PRO A 8 1.26 9.87 -3.80
C PRO A 8 1.76 9.48 -2.41
N THR A 9 3.01 9.05 -2.28
CA THR A 9 3.56 8.72 -0.95
C THR A 9 3.84 9.98 -0.14
N GLY A 10 4.01 11.13 -0.81
CA GLY A 10 4.49 12.37 -0.21
C GLY A 10 6.01 12.38 0.01
N ILE A 11 6.74 11.43 -0.58
CA ILE A 11 8.19 11.30 -0.46
C ILE A 11 8.79 11.35 -1.87
N ARG A 12 9.59 12.38 -2.16
CA ARG A 12 10.40 12.49 -3.40
C ARG A 12 9.62 12.24 -4.70
N GLY A 13 8.34 12.64 -4.77
CA GLY A 13 7.49 12.46 -5.94
C GLY A 13 7.00 11.01 -6.19
N GLN A 14 7.31 10.07 -5.29
CA GLN A 14 6.96 8.67 -5.44
C GLN A 14 5.44 8.44 -5.33
N VAL A 15 4.98 7.38 -5.99
CA VAL A 15 3.58 6.96 -6.01
C VAL A 15 3.47 5.50 -5.65
N LEU A 16 2.59 5.18 -4.71
CA LEU A 16 2.18 3.82 -4.40
C LEU A 16 0.94 3.47 -5.22
N CYS A 17 1.05 2.47 -6.09
CA CYS A 17 -0.07 1.87 -6.80
C CYS A 17 -0.56 0.67 -5.99
N LEU A 18 -1.83 0.69 -5.58
CA LEU A 18 -2.52 -0.45 -4.98
C LEU A 18 -3.52 -1.03 -5.98
N GLN A 19 -3.46 -2.34 -6.20
CA GLN A 19 -4.36 -3.03 -7.11
C GLN A 19 -4.94 -4.28 -6.47
N LEU A 20 -6.26 -4.41 -6.53
CA LEU A 20 -6.96 -5.65 -6.18
C LEU A 20 -7.24 -6.43 -7.45
N LEU A 21 -6.69 -7.64 -7.50
CA LEU A 21 -6.91 -8.59 -8.59
C LEU A 21 -7.25 -9.95 -8.00
N GLY A 22 -8.52 -10.35 -8.14
CA GLY A 22 -9.04 -11.58 -7.56
C GLY A 22 -8.90 -11.61 -6.04
N ALA A 23 -8.20 -12.62 -5.53
CA ALA A 23 -7.93 -12.81 -4.11
C ALA A 23 -6.63 -12.16 -3.63
N HIS A 24 -6.01 -11.28 -4.44
CA HIS A 24 -4.71 -10.68 -4.14
C HIS A 24 -4.75 -9.16 -4.12
N VAL A 25 -3.92 -8.59 -3.25
CA VAL A 25 -3.55 -7.18 -3.20
C VAL A 25 -2.13 -7.07 -3.74
N TRP A 26 -1.96 -6.27 -4.77
CA TRP A 26 -0.67 -5.89 -5.33
C TRP A 26 -0.34 -4.48 -4.87
N ALA A 27 0.90 -4.27 -4.48
CA ALA A 27 1.43 -2.95 -4.14
C ALA A 27 2.73 -2.71 -4.90
N GLY A 28 2.76 -1.66 -5.71
CA GLY A 28 3.94 -1.25 -6.49
C GLY A 28 4.31 0.18 -6.18
N LEU A 29 5.57 0.42 -5.82
CA LEU A 29 6.12 1.75 -5.61
C LEU A 29 6.79 2.23 -6.90
N TYR A 30 6.44 3.42 -7.38
CA TYR A 30 7.00 4.02 -8.58
C TYR A 30 7.73 5.31 -8.23
N ALA A 31 8.81 5.61 -8.94
CA ALA A 31 9.58 6.85 -8.76
C ALA A 31 8.73 8.10 -9.08
N SER A 32 7.82 7.97 -10.03
CA SER A 32 6.85 9.00 -10.42
C SER A 32 5.62 8.37 -11.10
N PRO A 33 4.51 9.11 -11.29
CA PRO A 33 3.35 8.62 -12.03
C PRO A 33 3.62 8.19 -13.47
N TYR A 34 4.73 8.65 -14.07
CA TYR A 34 5.08 8.41 -15.47
C TYR A 34 6.09 7.27 -15.65
N THR A 35 6.57 6.68 -14.55
CA THR A 35 7.55 5.59 -14.59
C THR A 35 6.84 4.29 -14.95
N GLN A 36 7.37 3.53 -15.91
CA GLN A 36 6.75 2.29 -16.39
C GLN A 36 7.12 1.05 -15.56
N SER A 37 8.19 1.13 -14.75
CA SER A 37 8.66 0.04 -13.90
C SER A 37 8.59 0.41 -12.42
N PRO A 38 8.11 -0.50 -11.55
CA PRO A 38 8.13 -0.27 -10.11
C PRO A 38 9.57 -0.36 -9.56
N LEU A 39 9.87 0.48 -8.58
CA LEU A 39 11.08 0.40 -7.74
C LEU A 39 10.99 -0.78 -6.78
N GLU A 40 9.80 -0.99 -6.22
CA GLU A 40 9.50 -2.08 -5.27
C GLU A 40 8.13 -2.65 -5.61
N LEU A 41 7.96 -3.96 -5.47
CA LEU A 41 6.72 -4.66 -5.74
C LEU A 41 6.47 -5.73 -4.67
N SER A 42 5.22 -5.83 -4.22
CA SER A 42 4.78 -6.90 -3.33
C SER A 42 3.37 -7.35 -3.65
N VAL A 43 3.06 -8.57 -3.21
CA VAL A 43 1.74 -9.17 -3.34
C VAL A 43 1.38 -9.86 -2.03
N ALA A 44 0.11 -9.76 -1.65
CA ALA A 44 -0.44 -10.47 -0.50
C ALA A 44 -1.82 -11.05 -0.83
N PRO A 45 -2.22 -12.16 -0.21
CA PRO A 45 -3.61 -12.58 -0.20
C PRO A 45 -4.48 -11.47 0.41
N ARG A 46 -5.64 -11.18 -0.16
CA ARG A 46 -6.61 -10.17 0.32
C ARG A 46 -7.10 -10.46 1.75
N ARG A 47 -7.03 -11.73 2.16
CA ARG A 47 -7.36 -12.18 3.52
C ARG A 47 -6.22 -11.96 4.52
N ALA A 48 -4.99 -11.77 4.05
CA ALA A 48 -3.89 -11.38 4.90
C ALA A 48 -4.02 -9.89 5.24
N PRO A 49 -3.86 -9.48 6.51
CA PRO A 49 -3.98 -8.09 6.88
C PRO A 49 -2.84 -7.27 6.28
N ALA A 50 -3.18 -6.12 5.71
CA ALA A 50 -2.23 -5.03 5.53
C ALA A 50 -1.80 -4.54 6.92
N ARG A 51 -0.55 -4.18 7.11
CA ARG A 51 -0.10 -3.67 8.42
C ARG A 51 0.31 -2.21 8.34
N ARG A 52 0.05 -1.47 9.41
CA ARG A 52 0.57 -0.13 9.62
C ARG A 52 1.72 -0.22 10.61
N ARG A 53 2.92 0.18 10.19
CA ARG A 53 4.11 0.25 11.04
C ARG A 53 4.60 1.69 11.07
N GLY A 54 4.20 2.45 12.08
CA GLY A 54 4.47 3.89 12.15
C GLY A 54 3.95 4.64 10.90
N ARG A 55 4.86 5.19 10.10
CA ARG A 55 4.58 5.90 8.83
C ARG A 55 4.71 5.02 7.59
N GLN A 56 4.62 3.70 7.75
CA GLN A 56 4.73 2.73 6.66
C GLN A 56 3.45 1.92 6.52
N LEU A 57 3.07 1.66 5.27
CA LEU A 57 2.10 0.63 4.91
C LEU A 57 2.85 -0.64 4.54
N VAL A 58 2.53 -1.76 5.18
CA VAL A 58 3.16 -3.05 4.92
C VAL A 58 2.19 -3.96 4.17
N ILE A 59 2.58 -4.38 2.97
CA ILE A 59 1.85 -5.34 2.12
C ILE A 59 2.82 -6.46 1.74
N GLY A 60 2.42 -7.72 1.92
CA GLY A 60 3.25 -8.87 1.50
C GLY A 60 4.65 -8.88 2.12
N GLY A 61 4.82 -8.30 3.32
CA GLY A 61 6.11 -8.15 3.99
C GLY A 61 6.96 -6.96 3.54
N GLN A 62 6.57 -6.23 2.49
CA GLN A 62 7.25 -5.00 2.04
C GLN A 62 6.65 -3.77 2.70
N ALA A 63 7.51 -2.88 3.19
CA ALA A 63 7.12 -1.68 3.90
C ALA A 63 7.28 -0.43 3.03
N TYR A 64 6.18 0.24 2.72
CA TYR A 64 6.13 1.43 1.88
C TYR A 64 6.03 2.69 2.75
N PRO A 65 7.08 3.52 2.81
CA PRO A 65 7.05 4.77 3.57
C PRO A 65 6.06 5.77 2.95
N MET A 66 5.25 6.42 3.80
CA MET A 66 4.25 7.38 3.37
C MET A 66 4.10 8.55 4.35
N HIS A 67 3.67 9.69 3.85
CA HIS A 67 3.16 10.77 4.69
C HIS A 67 1.86 10.34 5.37
N SER A 68 1.61 10.80 6.60
CA SER A 68 0.46 10.36 7.43
C SER A 68 -0.89 10.48 6.72
N THR A 69 -1.14 11.60 6.04
CA THR A 69 -2.37 11.84 5.25
C THR A 69 -2.54 10.82 4.12
N GLN A 70 -1.44 10.48 3.44
CA GLN A 70 -1.46 9.56 2.30
C GLN A 70 -1.57 8.10 2.78
N LEU A 71 -0.91 7.78 3.89
CA LEU A 71 -1.07 6.51 4.58
C LEU A 71 -2.53 6.29 4.98
N ARG A 72 -3.18 7.30 5.60
CA ARG A 72 -4.60 7.22 5.94
C ARG A 72 -5.47 6.98 4.70
N ARG A 73 -5.19 7.66 3.59
CA ARG A 73 -5.90 7.45 2.32
C ARG A 73 -5.76 6.02 1.79
N ALA A 74 -4.56 5.44 1.89
CA ALA A 74 -4.30 4.05 1.51
C ALA A 74 -5.06 3.07 2.40
N VAL A 75 -5.02 3.26 3.71
CA VAL A 75 -5.77 2.44 4.68
C VAL A 75 -7.28 2.49 4.42
N VAL A 76 -7.84 3.68 4.26
CA VAL A 76 -9.28 3.84 3.96
C VAL A 76 -9.67 3.12 2.66
N TRP A 77 -8.84 3.21 1.62
CA TRP A 77 -9.10 2.51 0.37
C TRP A 77 -9.06 0.98 0.53
N LEU A 78 -8.07 0.46 1.26
CA LEU A 78 -7.95 -0.96 1.56
C LEU A 78 -9.16 -1.47 2.36
N ASP A 79 -9.52 -0.77 3.42
CA ASP A 79 -10.65 -1.12 4.29
C ASP A 79 -11.97 -1.06 3.50
N HIS A 80 -12.17 -0.04 2.67
CA HIS A 80 -13.34 0.09 1.80
C HIS A 80 -13.47 -1.08 0.81
N HIS A 81 -12.34 -1.69 0.44
CA HIS A 81 -12.31 -2.86 -0.41
C HIS A 81 -12.04 -4.16 0.36
N GLY A 82 -12.35 -4.21 1.65
CA GLY A 82 -12.37 -5.43 2.46
C GLY A 82 -10.99 -6.06 2.69
N VAL A 83 -9.91 -5.30 2.54
CA VAL A 83 -8.59 -5.67 3.06
C VAL A 83 -8.48 -5.07 4.45
N ARG A 84 -8.37 -5.92 5.48
CA ARG A 84 -8.24 -5.44 6.86
C ARG A 84 -6.86 -4.83 7.06
N THR A 85 -6.81 -3.65 7.67
CA THR A 85 -5.55 -3.05 8.14
C THR A 85 -5.39 -3.26 9.64
N THR A 86 -4.24 -3.75 10.09
CA THR A 86 -3.88 -3.85 11.51
C THR A 86 -2.71 -2.94 11.84
N GLU A 87 -2.67 -2.38 13.04
CA GLU A 87 -1.46 -1.71 13.52
C GLU A 87 -0.48 -2.77 14.03
N ASP A 88 0.75 -2.79 13.51
CA ASP A 88 1.81 -3.58 14.11
C ASP A 88 2.16 -2.90 15.43
N ALA A 89 1.75 -3.51 16.55
CA ALA A 89 2.22 -3.14 17.86
C ALA A 89 3.73 -3.34 17.89
N THR A 90 4.47 -2.26 17.61
CA THR A 90 5.91 -2.26 17.83
C THR A 90 6.05 -2.17 19.35
N HIS A 91 6.34 -3.29 20.02
CA HIS A 91 6.93 -3.23 21.35
C HIS A 91 8.19 -2.38 21.22
N ALA A 92 8.13 -1.17 21.77
CA ALA A 92 9.27 -0.37 22.14
C ALA A 92 9.62 -0.70 23.59
#